data_AF-A0A7J2SR29-F1
#
_entry.id   AF-A0A7J2SR29-F1
#
_cell.length_a   1.000
_cell.length_b   1.000
_cell.length_c   1.000
_cell.angle_alpha   90.00
_cell.angle_beta   90.00
_cell.angle_gamma   90.00
#
_symmetry.space_group_name_H-M   'P 1'
#
loop_
_entity.id
_entity.type
_entity.pdbx_description
1 polymer ?
#
loop_
_entity_poly.entity_id
_entity_poly.type
_entity_poly.pdbx_seq_one_letter_code
_entity_poly.pdbx_strand_id
1 'polypeptide(L)' 'MKRVKARIIGRDGRTKHILENMTNSVISVYGHTVSVITTVDYLETIKTALEMVIGGNKHRTVYRFLQRRRKEQEFAAFNR' A
#
# COMPACT_ATOMS: atom_id res chain seq x y z
N MET A 1 12.51 10.61 12.02
CA MET A 1 11.36 10.32 11.13
C MET A 1 11.64 10.28 9.61
N LYS A 2 12.76 10.84 9.10
CA LYS A 2 13.10 10.82 7.66
C LYS A 2 13.04 9.43 6.99
N ARG A 3 13.35 8.35 7.73
CA ARG A 3 13.35 6.96 7.22
C ARG A 3 11.97 6.42 6.84
N VAL A 4 10.91 6.72 7.62
CA VAL A 4 9.57 6.15 7.36
C VAL A 4 8.99 6.73 6.08
N LYS A 5 9.00 8.07 5.94
CA LYS A 5 8.59 8.76 4.71
C LYS A 5 9.37 8.27 3.49
N ALA A 6 10.69 8.12 3.60
CA ALA A 6 11.53 7.62 2.51
C ALA A 6 11.16 6.18 2.08
N ARG A 7 10.72 5.32 3.00
CA ARG A 7 10.26 3.96 2.67
C ARG A 7 8.89 4.00 1.98
N ILE A 8 7.95 4.78 2.49
CA ILE A 8 6.60 4.89 1.92
C ILE A 8 6.67 5.46 0.49
N ILE A 9 7.43 6.54 0.30
CA ILE A 9 7.62 7.16 -1.03
C ILE A 9 8.45 6.23 -1.92
N GLY A 10 9.55 5.68 -1.39
CA GLY A 10 10.52 4.93 -2.17
C GLY A 10 11.35 5.85 -3.09
N ARG A 11 12.24 5.24 -3.88
CA ARG A 11 13.00 5.96 -4.91
C ARG A 11 12.04 6.49 -5.97
N ASP A 12 12.09 7.78 -6.26
CA ASP A 12 11.24 8.46 -7.25
C ASP A 12 9.74 8.22 -7.08
N GLY A 13 9.27 8.03 -5.84
CA GLY A 13 7.86 7.73 -5.57
C GLY A 13 7.43 6.30 -5.92
N ARG A 14 8.34 5.43 -6.36
CA ARG A 14 8.02 4.08 -6.86
C ARG A 14 7.23 3.23 -5.86
N THR A 15 7.58 3.26 -4.58
CA THR A 15 6.86 2.46 -3.57
C THR A 15 5.43 2.97 -3.40
N LYS A 16 5.25 4.30 -3.35
CA LYS A 16 3.93 4.93 -3.27
C LYS A 16 3.06 4.53 -4.47
N HIS A 17 3.61 4.63 -5.69
CA HIS A 17 2.89 4.25 -6.90
C HIS A 17 2.51 2.77 -6.95
N ILE A 18 3.37 1.88 -6.44
CA ILE A 18 3.03 0.46 -6.32
C ILE A 18 1.86 0.27 -5.35
N LEU A 19 1.90 0.92 -4.18
CA LEU A 19 0.81 0.87 -3.21
C LEU A 19 -0.50 1.37 -3.83
N GLU A 20 -0.48 2.54 -4.46
CA GLU A 20 -1.61 3.17 -5.15
C GLU A 20 -2.21 2.25 -6.23
N ASN A 21 -1.38 1.74 -7.15
CA ASN A 21 -1.83 0.91 -8.27
C ASN A 21 -2.37 -0.46 -7.84
N MET A 22 -1.82 -1.04 -6.77
CA MET A 22 -2.24 -2.36 -6.31
C MET A 22 -3.50 -2.33 -5.46
N THR A 23 -3.87 -1.16 -4.94
CA THR A 23 -5.00 -0.99 -4.02
C THR A 23 -6.03 0.01 -4.53
N ASN A 24 -5.95 0.42 -5.80
CA ASN A 24 -6.77 1.47 -6.39
C ASN A 24 -6.95 2.65 -5.42
N SER A 25 -5.83 3.18 -4.94
CA SER A 25 -5.80 4.21 -3.91
C SER A 25 -4.99 5.43 -4.33
N VAL A 26 -5.25 6.55 -3.66
CA VAL A 26 -4.46 7.78 -3.77
C VAL A 26 -3.84 8.06 -2.41
N ILE A 27 -2.52 8.26 -2.38
CA ILE A 27 -1.75 8.42 -1.13
C ILE A 27 -1.07 9.79 -1.10
N SER A 28 -1.28 10.50 0.01
CA SER A 28 -0.56 11.73 0.35
C SER A 28 0.30 11.54 1.59
N VAL A 29 1.53 12.05 1.58
CA VAL A 29 2.48 11.93 2.70
C VAL A 29 3.00 13.31 3.10
N TYR A 30 2.41 13.88 4.14
CA TYR A 30 2.72 15.23 4.61
C TYR A 30 3.21 15.22 6.06
N GLY A 31 4.38 15.81 6.32
CA GLY A 31 4.99 15.80 7.65
C GLY A 31 5.08 14.39 8.25
N HIS A 32 4.26 14.16 9.29
CA HIS A 32 4.16 12.94 10.11
C HIS A 32 2.91 12.10 9.76
N THR A 33 2.13 12.54 8.76
CA THR A 33 0.82 12.00 8.43
C THR A 33 0.82 11.37 7.04
N VAL A 34 0.16 10.23 6.94
CA VAL A 34 -0.15 9.55 5.67
C VAL A 34 -1.67 9.54 5.53
N SER A 35 -2.17 10.08 4.44
CA SER A 35 -3.59 10.07 4.10
C SER A 35 -3.81 9.19 2.89
N VAL A 36 -4.91 8.43 2.90
CA VAL A 36 -5.26 7.48 1.83
C VAL A 36 -6.74 7.66 1.47
N ILE A 37 -7.01 7.67 0.18
CA ILE A 37 -8.38 7.59 -0.37
C ILE A 37 -8.45 6.29 -1.19
N THR A 38 -9.42 5.43 -0.90
CA THR A 38 -9.64 4.16 -1.59
C THR A 38 -11.07 3.64 -1.38
N THR A 39 -11.46 2.58 -2.08
CA THR A 39 -12.75 1.91 -1.86
C THR A 39 -12.69 0.96 -0.67
N VAL A 40 -13.86 0.58 -0.15
CA VAL A 40 -13.98 -0.33 1.00
C VAL A 40 -13.26 -1.65 0.76
N ASP A 41 -13.28 -2.16 -0.48
CA ASP A 41 -12.66 -3.43 -0.84
C ASP A 41 -11.14 -3.45 -0.57
N TYR A 42 -10.47 -2.31 -0.79
CA TYR A 42 -9.02 -2.19 -0.66
C TYR A 42 -8.57 -1.54 0.66
N LEU A 43 -9.48 -0.96 1.45
CA LEU A 43 -9.19 -0.20 2.66
C LEU A 43 -8.28 -0.96 3.64
N GLU A 44 -8.64 -2.21 3.96
CA GLU A 44 -7.84 -3.00 4.90
C GLU A 44 -6.49 -3.39 4.29
N THR A 45 -6.47 -3.74 3.00
CA THR A 45 -5.24 -4.12 2.30
C THR A 45 -4.22 -2.97 2.28
N ILE A 46 -4.64 -1.73 1.99
CA ILE A 46 -3.71 -0.59 1.98
C ILE A 46 -3.26 -0.20 3.39
N LYS A 47 -4.17 -0.27 4.37
CA LYS A 47 -3.84 -0.01 5.78
C LYS A 47 -2.75 -0.96 6.28
N THR A 48 -2.94 -2.27 6.10
CA THR A 48 -1.93 -3.27 6.49
C THR A 48 -0.62 -3.05 5.75
N ALA A 49 -0.65 -2.74 4.45
CA ALA A 49 0.56 -2.51 3.67
C ALA A 49 1.37 -1.30 4.18
N LEU A 50 0.70 -0.20 4.54
CA LEU A 50 1.34 0.97 5.15
C LEU A 50 1.92 0.65 6.54
N GLU A 51 1.19 -0.06 7.38
CA GLU A 51 1.67 -0.52 8.69
C GLU A 51 2.91 -1.40 8.54
N MET A 52 2.94 -2.31 7.57
CA MET A 52 4.12 -3.13 7.29
C MET A 52 5.33 -2.26 6.90
N VAL A 53 5.15 -1.26 6.03
CA VAL A 53 6.23 -0.36 5.62
C VAL A 53 6.76 0.45 6.81
N ILE A 54 5.85 1.00 7.63
CA ILE A 54 6.16 1.78 8.84
C ILE A 54 6.89 0.90 9.86
N GLY A 55 6.44 -0.33 10.07
CA GLY A 55 7.05 -1.34 10.93
C GLY A 55 8.39 -1.90 10.42
N GLY A 56 8.91 -1.39 9.31
CA GLY A 56 10.26 -1.74 8.84
C GLY A 56 10.34 -3.00 7.97
N ASN A 57 9.20 -3.57 7.55
CA ASN A 57 9.19 -4.73 6.66
C ASN A 57 9.88 -4.44 5.32
N LYS A 58 10.59 -5.43 4.79
CA LYS A 58 11.23 -5.34 3.47
C LYS A 58 10.17 -5.04 2.40
N HIS A 59 10.47 -4.13 1.46
CA HIS A 59 9.56 -3.80 0.35
C HIS A 59 9.10 -5.05 -0.41
N ARG A 60 9.99 -6.02 -0.63
CA ARG A 60 9.64 -7.32 -1.26
C ARG A 60 8.52 -8.06 -0.52
N THR A 61 8.51 -8.03 0.82
CA THR A 61 7.47 -8.66 1.64
C THR A 61 6.14 -7.94 1.47
N VAL A 62 6.15 -6.60 1.49
CA VAL A 62 4.95 -5.77 1.27
C VAL A 62 4.37 -6.01 -0.13
N TYR A 63 5.22 -6.04 -1.16
CA TYR A 63 4.77 -6.28 -2.53
C TYR A 63 4.17 -7.68 -2.70
N ARG A 64 4.76 -8.70 -2.06
CA ARG A 64 4.20 -10.06 -2.07
C ARG A 64 2.83 -10.11 -1.39
N PHE A 65 2.68 -9.42 -0.27
CA PHE A 65 1.39 -9.30 0.42
C PHE A 65 0.34 -8.66 -0.49
N LEU A 66 0.65 -7.51 -1.10
CA LEU A 66 -0.26 -6.83 -2.02
C LEU A 66 -0.64 -7.71 -3.22
N GLN A 67 0.32 -8.45 -3.79
CA GLN A 67 0.06 -9.32 -4.95
C GLN A 67 -0.90 -10.44 -4.58
N ARG A 68 -0.75 -11.03 -3.39
CA ARG A 68 -1.64 -12.07 -2.89
C ARG A 68 -3.06 -11.51 -2.68
N ARG A 69 -3.20 -10.37 -2.00
CA ARG A 69 -4.49 -9.73 -1.72
C ARG A 69 -5.23 -9.34 -3.01
N ARG A 70 -4.51 -8.81 -3.99
CA ARG A 70 -5.10 -8.47 -5.29
C ARG A 70 -5.69 -9.69 -6.00
N LYS A 71 -4.99 -10.84 -6.00
CA LYS A 71 -5.53 -12.08 -6.56
C LYS A 71 -6.78 -12.57 -5.82
N GLU A 72 -6.79 -12.48 -4.49
CA GLU A 72 -7.97 -12.82 -3.67
C GLU A 72 -9.18 -11.94 -4.03
N GLN A 73 -8.96 -10.63 -4.23
CA GLN A 73 -10.02 -9.69 -4.60
C GLN A 73 -10.51 -9.88 -6.04
N GLU A 74 -9.61 -10.12 -7.00
CA GLU A 74 -9.97 -10.42 -8.39
C GLU A 74 -10.81 -11.70 -8.46
N PHE A 75 -10.43 -12.73 -7.70
CA PHE A 75 -11.21 -13.97 -7.59
C PHE A 75 -12.58 -13.73 -6.93
N ALA A 76 -12.63 -12.95 -5.85
CA ALA A 76 -13.90 -12.63 -5.19
C ALA A 76 -14.84 -11.82 -6.10
N ALA A 77 -14.30 -10.91 -6.91
CA ALA A 77 -15.08 -10.13 -7.88
C ALA A 77 -15.61 -10.98 -9.04
N PHE A 78 -14.85 -11.97 -9.50
CA PHE A 78 -15.27 -12.87 -10.58
C PHE A 78 -16.42 -13.82 -10.17
N ASN A 79 -16.48 -14.22 -8.90
CA ASN A 79 -17.48 -15.16 -8.39
C ASN A 79 -18.72 -14.46 -7.80
N ARG A 80 -18.92 -13.18 -8.12
CA ARG A 80 -20.04 -12.36 -7.64
C ARG A 80 -21.02 -12.10 -8.77
#